data_AF-A0A397SVJ5-F1
#
_entry.id   AF-A0A397SVJ5-F1
#
_cell.length_a   1.000
_cell.length_b   1.000
_cell.length_c   1.000
_cell.angle_alpha   90.00
_cell.angle_beta   90.00
_cell.angle_gamma   90.00
#
_symmetry.space_group_name_H-M   'P 1'
#
loop_
_entity.id
_entity.type
_entity.pdbx_description
1 polymer ?
#
loop_
_entity_poly.entity_id
_entity_poly.type
_entity_poly.pdbx_seq_one_letter_code
_entity_poly.pdbx_strand_id
1 'polypeptide(L)'
;MMHIWQCEANEIQIQEIIQNEINNQITALHQENIIINREKWHQRITEILIKRSNHIEGGYVYHEIIKGIFNIQLYEMESQPEIKVKMETLITNIARKARELIWNKRCDQVIDLEKKRGLTRLEKRKTSKNTKTK
;
A
#
# COMPACT_ATOMS: atom_id res chain seq x y z
N MET A 1 18.99 -16.28 16.91
CA MET A 1 18.26 -15.00 16.78
C MET A 1 16.78 -15.34 16.81
N MET A 2 16.00 -14.80 17.74
CA MET A 2 14.57 -15.09 17.81
C MET A 2 13.86 -14.21 16.78
N HIS A 3 13.29 -14.84 15.75
CA HIS A 3 12.48 -14.15 14.76
C HIS A 3 11.03 -14.09 15.27
N ILE A 4 10.47 -12.88 15.38
CA ILE A 4 9.06 -12.70 15.71
C ILE A 4 8.29 -12.70 14.38
N TRP A 5 7.53 -13.76 14.16
CA TRP A 5 6.60 -13.87 13.04
C TRP A 5 5.19 -13.75 13.59
N GLN A 6 4.45 -12.73 13.15
CA GLN A 6 3.02 -12.58 13.43
C GLN A 6 2.25 -12.62 12.12
N CYS A 7 1.36 -13.62 12.02
CA CYS A 7 0.48 -13.83 10.87
C CYS A 7 -0.96 -13.35 11.12
N GLU A 8 -1.16 -12.51 12.14
CA GLU A 8 -2.48 -11.93 12.42
C GLU A 8 -2.93 -11.03 11.25
N ALA A 9 -4.24 -11.04 10.99
CA ALA A 9 -4.85 -10.20 9.99
C ALA A 9 -4.67 -8.72 10.36
N ASN A 10 -4.53 -7.87 9.34
CA ASN A 10 -4.45 -6.43 9.56
C ASN A 10 -5.80 -5.91 10.06
N GLU A 11 -5.76 -4.87 10.90
CA GLU A 11 -6.96 -4.17 11.38
C GLU A 11 -7.78 -3.55 10.24
N ILE A 12 -7.09 -3.10 9.17
CA ILE A 12 -7.70 -2.48 7.99
C ILE A 12 -7.27 -3.25 6.75
N GLN A 13 -8.24 -3.55 5.88
CA GLN A 13 -7.95 -4.24 4.62
C GLN A 13 -7.47 -3.25 3.55
N ILE A 14 -6.56 -3.69 2.68
CA ILE A 14 -6.08 -2.85 1.58
C ILE A 14 -7.21 -2.51 0.61
N GLN A 15 -8.17 -3.43 0.43
CA GLN A 15 -9.36 -3.22 -0.38
C GLN A 15 -10.20 -2.04 0.13
N GLU A 16 -10.37 -1.92 1.45
CA GLU A 16 -11.10 -0.81 2.07
C GLU A 16 -10.39 0.53 1.81
N ILE A 17 -9.05 0.56 1.91
CA ILE A 17 -8.25 1.76 1.61
C ILE A 17 -8.45 2.17 0.15
N ILE A 18 -8.38 1.21 -0.78
CA ILE A 18 -8.54 1.43 -2.21
C ILE A 18 -9.95 1.98 -2.51
N GLN A 19 -11.01 1.33 -2.02
CA GLN A 19 -12.39 1.74 -2.27
C GLN A 19 -12.66 3.15 -1.73
N ASN A 20 -12.20 3.44 -0.52
CA ASN A 20 -12.33 4.77 0.07
C ASN A 20 -11.61 5.84 -0.75
N GLU A 21 -10.41 5.53 -1.26
CA GLU A 21 -9.65 6.50 -2.05
C GLU A 21 -10.25 6.72 -3.44
N ILE A 22 -10.78 5.68 -4.08
CA ILE A 22 -11.55 5.82 -5.34
C ILE A 22 -12.76 6.72 -5.11
N ASN A 23 -13.51 6.51 -4.03
CA ASN A 23 -14.67 7.35 -3.70
C ASN A 23 -14.28 8.82 -3.49
N ASN A 24 -13.20 9.09 -2.74
CA ASN A 24 -12.69 10.44 -2.54
C ASN A 24 -12.32 11.11 -3.86
N GLN A 25 -11.69 10.38 -4.77
CA GLN A 25 -11.32 10.88 -6.08
C GLN A 25 -12.55 11.24 -6.91
N ILE A 26 -13.58 10.38 -6.94
CA ILE A 26 -14.82 10.64 -7.67
C ILE A 26 -15.54 11.87 -7.11
N THR A 27 -15.57 12.04 -5.79
CA THR A 27 -16.12 13.25 -5.16
C THR A 27 -15.33 14.49 -5.55
N ALA A 28 -13.99 14.43 -5.59
CA ALA A 28 -13.16 15.55 -6.02
C ALA A 28 -13.40 15.92 -7.49
N LEU A 29 -13.53 14.93 -8.37
CA LEU A 29 -13.82 15.14 -9.80
C LEU A 29 -15.22 15.76 -10.00
N HIS A 30 -16.20 15.34 -9.21
CA HIS A 30 -17.54 15.93 -9.24
C HIS A 30 -17.55 17.39 -8.76
N GLN A 31 -16.72 17.75 -7.76
CA GLN A 31 -16.57 19.14 -7.31
C GLN A 31 -15.96 20.04 -8.40
N GLU A 32 -15.21 19.46 -9.33
CA GLU A 32 -14.60 20.13 -10.47
C GLU A 32 -15.52 20.12 -11.72
N ASN A 33 -16.78 19.70 -11.57
CA ASN A 33 -17.77 19.54 -12.66
C ASN A 33 -17.41 18.49 -13.73
N ILE A 34 -16.51 17.55 -13.41
CA ILE A 34 -16.18 16.43 -14.29
C ILE A 34 -17.15 15.28 -14.01
N ILE A 35 -18.01 14.97 -14.99
CA ILE A 35 -19.00 13.90 -14.88
C ILE A 35 -18.36 12.56 -15.27
N ILE A 36 -18.37 11.61 -14.34
CA ILE A 36 -17.80 10.28 -14.53
C ILE A 36 -18.82 9.24 -14.11
N ASN A 37 -18.91 8.15 -14.87
CA ASN A 37 -19.71 7.01 -14.44
C ASN A 37 -19.01 6.30 -13.28
N ARG A 38 -19.55 6.48 -12.06
CA ARG A 38 -18.99 5.96 -10.80
C ARG A 38 -18.71 4.46 -10.84
N GLU A 39 -19.66 3.69 -11.33
CA GLU A 39 -19.59 2.22 -11.33
C GLU A 39 -18.52 1.71 -12.29
N LYS A 40 -18.51 2.22 -13.52
CA LYS A 40 -17.48 1.90 -14.51
C LYS A 40 -16.08 2.33 -14.03
N TRP A 41 -15.98 3.49 -13.39
CA TRP A 41 -14.72 4.00 -12.87
C TRP A 41 -14.16 3.10 -11.77
N HIS A 42 -15.02 2.77 -10.81
CA HIS A 42 -14.68 1.88 -9.71
C HIS A 42 -14.24 0.50 -10.22
N GLN A 43 -14.99 -0.07 -11.16
CA GLN A 43 -14.68 -1.36 -11.75
C GLN A 43 -13.33 -1.34 -12.47
N ARG A 44 -13.09 -0.38 -13.38
CA ARG A 44 -11.83 -0.28 -14.13
C ARG A 44 -10.61 -0.19 -13.22
N ILE A 45 -10.64 0.70 -12.21
CA ILE A 45 -9.52 0.85 -11.28
C ILE A 45 -9.32 -0.43 -10.47
N THR A 46 -10.40 -1.01 -9.96
CA THR A 46 -10.35 -2.23 -9.14
C THR A 46 -9.77 -3.41 -9.93
N GLU A 47 -10.20 -3.60 -11.17
CA GLU A 47 -9.70 -4.65 -12.07
C GLU A 47 -8.19 -4.50 -12.33
N ILE A 48 -7.71 -3.27 -12.57
CA ILE A 48 -6.27 -3.02 -12.75
C ILE A 48 -5.50 -3.36 -11.47
N LEU A 49 -6.01 -2.95 -10.31
CA LEU A 49 -5.33 -3.15 -9.03
C LEU A 49 -5.26 -4.63 -8.59
N ILE A 50 -6.30 -5.41 -8.88
CA ILE A 50 -6.39 -6.84 -8.55
C ILE A 50 -5.75 -7.72 -9.62
N LYS A 51 -5.30 -7.15 -10.74
CA LYS A 51 -4.51 -7.90 -11.73
C LYS A 51 -3.22 -8.41 -11.10
N ARG A 52 -2.77 -9.60 -11.53
CA ARG A 52 -1.47 -10.13 -11.13
C ARG A 52 -0.36 -9.16 -11.53
N SER A 53 0.57 -8.96 -10.60
CA SER A 53 1.76 -8.15 -10.85
C SER A 53 2.76 -8.93 -11.71
N ASN A 54 3.40 -8.24 -12.65
CA ASN A 54 4.54 -8.78 -13.40
C ASN A 54 5.86 -8.54 -12.66
N HIS A 55 5.88 -7.61 -11.70
CA HIS A 55 7.08 -7.20 -10.96
C HIS A 55 7.20 -7.87 -9.58
N ILE A 56 6.11 -8.40 -9.04
CA ILE A 56 6.03 -9.03 -7.73
C ILE A 56 5.48 -10.43 -7.91
N GLU A 57 6.35 -11.42 -7.71
CA GLU A 57 5.97 -12.83 -7.77
C GLU A 57 4.84 -13.15 -6.78
N GLY A 58 3.78 -13.79 -7.29
CA GLY A 58 2.57 -14.10 -6.52
C GLY A 58 1.78 -12.86 -6.06
N GLY A 59 2.21 -11.66 -6.44
CA GLY A 59 1.61 -10.40 -6.05
C GLY A 59 0.55 -9.90 -7.02
N TYR A 60 0.04 -8.72 -6.68
CA TYR A 60 -0.99 -7.99 -7.42
C TYR A 60 -0.50 -6.57 -7.67
N VAL A 61 -1.09 -5.85 -8.63
CA VAL A 61 -0.69 -4.47 -8.94
C VAL A 61 -0.79 -3.55 -7.72
N TYR A 62 -1.78 -3.73 -6.83
CA TYR A 62 -1.82 -2.94 -5.60
C TYR A 62 -0.56 -3.13 -4.71
N HIS A 63 0.09 -4.30 -4.76
CA HIS A 63 1.36 -4.51 -4.06
C HIS A 63 2.50 -3.69 -4.68
N GLU A 64 2.47 -3.46 -6.01
CA GLU A 64 3.41 -2.56 -6.70
C GLU A 64 3.25 -1.14 -6.15
N ILE A 65 2.01 -0.67 -6.06
CA ILE A 65 1.69 0.69 -5.57
C ILE A 65 2.14 0.89 -4.12
N ILE A 66 1.90 -0.09 -3.24
CA ILE A 66 2.36 -0.02 -1.84
C ILE A 66 3.89 0.11 -1.77
N LYS A 67 4.61 -0.55 -2.69
CA LYS A 67 6.07 -0.45 -2.81
C LYS A 67 6.55 0.81 -3.55
N GLY A 68 5.64 1.66 -4.03
CA GLY A 68 5.96 2.85 -4.80
C GLY A 68 6.32 2.59 -6.26
N ILE A 69 6.00 1.41 -6.79
CA ILE A 69 6.15 1.07 -8.20
C ILE A 69 4.88 1.55 -8.92
N PHE A 70 5.07 2.46 -9.88
CA PHE A 70 3.96 3.02 -10.66
C PHE A 70 3.51 2.07 -11.76
N ASN A 71 2.20 1.89 -11.88
CA ASN A 71 1.61 1.08 -12.94
C ASN A 71 1.08 1.99 -14.05
N ILE A 72 1.66 1.86 -15.25
CA ILE A 72 1.33 2.67 -16.43
C ILE A 72 -0.15 2.55 -16.81
N GLN A 73 -0.78 1.40 -16.58
CA GLN A 73 -2.19 1.17 -16.96
C GLN A 73 -3.16 2.09 -16.22
N LEU A 74 -2.86 2.46 -14.97
CA LEU A 74 -3.67 3.43 -14.21
C LEU A 74 -3.49 4.86 -14.75
N TYR A 75 -2.30 5.18 -15.26
CA TYR A 75 -1.96 6.50 -15.78
C TYR A 75 -2.51 6.74 -17.19
N GLU A 76 -2.51 5.69 -18.02
CA GLU A 76 -3.02 5.70 -19.39
C GLU A 76 -4.54 5.46 -19.47
N MET A 77 -5.22 5.34 -18.33
CA MET A 77 -6.65 5.06 -18.28
C MET A 77 -7.49 6.15 -18.95
N GLU A 78 -7.04 7.40 -18.86
CA GLU A 78 -7.68 8.57 -19.49
C GLU A 78 -6.66 9.50 -20.13
N SER A 79 -7.06 10.15 -21.22
CA SER A 79 -6.21 11.07 -21.98
C SER A 79 -6.17 12.49 -21.41
N GLN A 80 -7.18 12.88 -20.63
CA GLN A 80 -7.31 14.24 -20.10
C GLN A 80 -6.23 14.52 -19.02
N PRO A 81 -5.41 15.58 -19.18
CA PRO A 81 -4.32 15.87 -18.24
C PRO A 81 -4.78 16.06 -16.79
N GLU A 82 -5.91 16.73 -16.58
CA GLU A 82 -6.48 16.97 -15.25
C GLU A 82 -6.78 15.65 -14.52
N ILE A 83 -7.38 14.69 -15.23
CA ILE A 83 -7.69 13.37 -14.69
C ILE A 83 -6.41 12.59 -14.38
N LYS A 84 -5.37 12.70 -15.21
CA LYS A 84 -4.07 12.05 -14.95
C LYS A 84 -3.45 12.51 -13.64
N VAL A 85 -3.46 13.82 -13.37
CA VAL A 85 -2.96 14.37 -12.09
C VAL A 85 -3.76 13.83 -10.90
N LYS A 86 -5.08 13.69 -11.05
CA LYS A 86 -5.92 13.08 -10.01
C LYS A 86 -5.63 11.59 -9.83
N MET A 87 -5.25 10.87 -10.89
CA MET A 87 -4.84 9.47 -10.80
C MET A 87 -3.52 9.30 -10.07
N GLU A 88 -2.54 10.17 -10.32
CA GLU A 88 -1.29 10.17 -9.55
C GLU A 88 -1.53 10.44 -8.07
N THR A 89 -2.43 11.38 -7.78
CA THR A 89 -2.84 11.70 -6.41
C THR A 89 -3.50 10.48 -5.73
N LEU A 90 -4.40 9.78 -6.42
CA LEU A 90 -5.03 8.54 -5.95
C LEU A 90 -3.97 7.49 -5.58
N ILE A 91 -3.05 7.20 -6.50
CA ILE A 91 -2.00 6.18 -6.30
C ILE A 91 -1.13 6.55 -5.08
N THR A 92 -0.73 7.82 -4.99
CA THR A 92 0.10 8.34 -3.90
C THR A 92 -0.63 8.23 -2.55
N ASN A 93 -1.93 8.53 -2.52
CA ASN A 93 -2.74 8.43 -1.32
C ASN A 93 -2.96 6.97 -0.89
N ILE A 94 -3.18 6.04 -1.82
CA ILE A 94 -3.28 4.60 -1.52
C ILE A 94 -1.98 4.14 -0.88
N ALA A 95 -0.83 4.44 -1.48
CA ALA A 95 0.48 4.04 -0.96
C ALA A 95 0.75 4.66 0.44
N ARG A 96 0.43 5.94 0.63
CA ARG A 96 0.54 6.62 1.92
C ARG A 96 -0.34 5.98 2.99
N LYS A 97 -1.64 5.83 2.73
CA LYS A 97 -2.59 5.24 3.69
C LYS A 97 -2.26 3.79 4.02
N ALA A 98 -1.82 2.99 3.04
CA ALA A 98 -1.36 1.63 3.30
C ALA A 98 -0.16 1.62 4.26
N ARG A 99 0.79 2.56 4.13
CA ARG A 99 1.89 2.69 5.09
C ARG A 99 1.41 3.10 6.47
N GLU A 100 0.55 4.10 6.56
CA GLU A 100 0.08 4.64 7.85
C GLU A 100 -0.81 3.66 8.61
N LEU A 101 -1.76 3.03 7.92
CA LEU A 101 -2.84 2.23 8.53
C LEU A 101 -2.48 0.75 8.68
N ILE A 102 -1.60 0.22 7.81
CA ILE A 102 -1.22 -1.19 7.85
C ILE A 102 0.22 -1.33 8.32
N TRP A 103 1.18 -0.74 7.61
CA TRP A 103 2.60 -0.98 7.87
C TRP A 103 3.04 -0.48 9.25
N ASN A 104 2.77 0.79 9.56
CA ASN A 104 3.19 1.41 10.81
C ASN A 104 2.55 0.72 12.01
N LYS A 105 1.25 0.39 11.92
CA LYS A 105 0.53 -0.38 12.94
C LYS A 105 1.18 -1.73 13.22
N ARG A 106 1.57 -2.47 12.19
CA ARG A 106 2.30 -3.74 12.38
C ARG A 106 3.68 -3.51 12.99
N CYS A 107 4.41 -2.48 12.58
CA CYS A 107 5.69 -2.14 13.18
C CYS A 107 5.54 -1.85 14.68
N ASP A 108 4.53 -1.08 15.08
CA ASP A 108 4.27 -0.75 16.48
C ASP A 108 3.95 -2.01 17.30
N GLN A 109 3.11 -2.91 16.77
CA GLN A 109 2.82 -4.21 17.39
C GLN A 109 4.09 -5.05 17.60
N VAL A 110 4.96 -5.13 16.58
CA VAL A 110 6.24 -5.84 16.69
C VAL A 110 7.13 -5.20 17.74
N ILE A 111 7.23 -3.87 17.77
CA ILE A 111 8.02 -3.14 18.77
C ILE A 111 7.52 -3.44 20.19
N ASP A 112 6.21 -3.48 20.39
CA ASP A 112 5.64 -3.76 21.71
C ASP A 112 5.83 -5.22 22.13
N LEU A 113 5.78 -6.17 21.20
CA LEU A 113 6.14 -7.56 21.46
C LEU A 113 7.63 -7.71 21.82
N GLU A 114 8.51 -6.99 21.13
CA GLU A 114 9.95 -6.97 21.44
C GLU A 114 10.19 -6.44 22.85
N LYS A 115 9.57 -5.31 23.22
CA LYS A 115 9.64 -4.75 24.57
C LYS A 115 9.15 -5.74 25.63
N LYS A 116 7.99 -6.38 25.42
CA LYS A 116 7.43 -7.38 26.35
C LYS A 116 8.38 -8.56 26.58
N ARG A 117 9.20 -8.91 25.58
CA ARG A 117 10.20 -9.98 25.66
C ARG A 117 11.59 -9.51 26.12
N GLY A 118 11.72 -8.24 26.52
CA GLY A 118 12.99 -7.66 26.95
C GLY A 118 14.01 -7.42 25.83
N LEU A 119 13.60 -7.54 24.56
CA LEU A 119 14.49 -7.39 23.41
C LEU A 119 14.75 -5.90 23.15
N THR A 120 16.00 -5.45 23.33
CA THR A 120 16.37 -4.05 23.11
C THR A 120 17.16 -3.86 21.82
N ARG A 121 17.13 -2.63 21.26
CA ARG A 121 17.90 -2.26 20.05
C ARG A 121 19.40 -2.60 20.14
N LEU A 122 19.97 -2.69 21.35
CA LEU A 122 21.36 -3.07 21.61
C LEU A 122 21.67 -4.53 21.27
N GLU A 123 20.72 -5.45 21.44
CA GLU A 123 20.90 -6.87 21.14
C GLU A 123 20.84 -7.16 19.64
N LYS A 124 20.07 -6.36 18.88
CA LYS A 124 20.01 -6.39 17.41
C LYS A 124 21.33 -5.99 16.74
N ARG A 125 22.15 -5.14 17.38
CA ARG A 125 23.46 -4.70 16.85
C ARG A 125 24.59 -5.70 17.08
N LYS A 126 24.49 -6.59 18.08
CA LYS A 126 25.56 -7.55 18.41
C LYS A 126 25.63 -8.74 17.45
N THR A 127 24.56 -9.03 16.73
CA THR A 127 24.46 -10.22 15.86
C THR A 127 25.07 -10.02 14.46
N SER A 128 25.22 -8.79 13.97
CA SER A 128 25.87 -8.52 12.67
C SER A 128 27.40 -8.59 12.69
N LYS A 129 28.03 -8.77 13.86
CA LYS A 129 29.49 -8.93 13.99
C LYS A 129 29.96 -10.38 14.15
N ASN A 130 29.07 -11.34 14.41
CA ASN A 130 29.46 -12.75 14.66
C ASN A 130 29.33 -13.68 13.44
N THR A 131 29.00 -13.17 12.26
CA THR A 131 29.00 -13.92 10.99
C THR A 131 30.25 -13.63 10.14
N LYS A 132 31.39 -13.39 10.78
CA LYS A 132 32.73 -13.38 10.14
C LYS A 132 33.74 -14.15 10.99
N THR A 133 33.42 -15.39 11.36
CA THR A 133 34.43 -16.41 11.68
C THR A 133 33.77 -17.78 11.75
N LYS A 134 33.84 -18.51 10.64
CA LYS A 134 34.35 -19.89 10.56
C LYS A 134 34.43 -20.30 9.09
#